data_AF-A0A9D1JN66-F1
#
_entry.id   AF-A0A9D1JN66-F1
#
_cell.length_a   1.000
_cell.length_b   1.000
_cell.length_c   1.000
_cell.angle_alpha   90.00
_cell.angle_beta   90.00
_cell.angle_gamma   90.00
#
_symmetry.space_group_name_H-M   'P 1'
#
loop_
_entity.id
_entity.type
_entity.pdbx_description
1 polymer ?
#
loop_
_entity_poly.entity_id
_entity_poly.type
_entity_poly.pdbx_seq_one_letter_code
_entity_poly.pdbx_strand_id
1 'polypeptide(L)'
;MKEYNPQTKQYQSIFDDYSVHENEIDDTGLTSEQIRRIIRDEYIKDATVLILLCGQNTKKRKHVDWEIHAAMYDSDPNPQMGILVINLPTINQSIRSSSNDEKPLLSDNTHWFSLKTRQEFDDHYPFMPSRLIDNFVKGVPITVVEWDRIQNNPQILKQLIDNAYNRRFDVTYDHSAPLRRQNS
;
A
#
# COMPACT_ATOMS: atom_id res chain seq x y z
N MET A 1 15.25 -10.29 -2.88
CA MET A 1 16.39 -9.41 -3.24
C MET A 1 17.25 -9.25 -2.00
N LYS A 2 18.59 -9.38 -2.10
CA LYS A 2 19.49 -9.21 -0.96
C LYS A 2 20.38 -7.99 -1.19
N GLU A 3 20.51 -7.13 -0.19
CA GLU A 3 21.37 -5.94 -0.25
C GLU A 3 22.54 -6.10 0.72
N TYR A 4 23.71 -5.65 0.26
CA TYR A 4 24.89 -5.61 1.11
C TYR A 4 24.77 -4.43 2.07
N ASN A 5 24.67 -4.73 3.37
CA ASN A 5 24.70 -3.72 4.41
C ASN A 5 26.17 -3.41 4.78
N PRO A 6 26.69 -2.21 4.50
CA PRO A 6 28.10 -1.88 4.76
C PRO A 6 28.45 -1.78 6.25
N GLN A 7 27.47 -1.57 7.13
CA GLN A 7 27.69 -1.51 8.57
C GLN A 7 27.84 -2.92 9.18
N THR A 8 27.01 -3.87 8.74
CA THR A 8 27.03 -5.25 9.25
C THR A 8 27.91 -6.19 8.43
N LYS A 9 28.36 -5.75 7.24
CA LYS A 9 29.11 -6.55 6.26
C LYS A 9 28.40 -7.84 5.84
N GLN A 10 27.08 -7.82 5.85
CA GLN A 10 26.24 -8.98 5.54
C GLN A 10 25.22 -8.63 4.46
N TYR A 11 24.85 -9.65 3.67
CA TYR A 11 23.72 -9.56 2.76
C TYR A 11 22.44 -9.79 3.55
N GLN A 12 21.61 -8.75 3.63
CA GLN A 12 20.32 -8.78 4.34
C GLN A 12 19.18 -8.95 3.34
N SER A 13 18.13 -9.66 3.74
CA SER A 13 16.89 -9.63 2.97
C SER A 13 16.33 -8.21 3.02
N ILE A 14 15.87 -7.72 1.87
CA ILE A 14 15.24 -6.40 1.77
C ILE A 14 13.73 -6.51 2.02
N PHE A 15 13.18 -7.72 1.88
CA PHE A 15 11.76 -8.00 2.04
C PHE A 15 11.60 -9.12 3.06
N ASP A 16 10.79 -8.84 4.07
CA ASP A 16 10.24 -9.84 4.99
C ASP A 16 8.75 -9.96 4.64
N ASP A 17 8.29 -11.19 4.42
CA ASP A 17 6.91 -11.48 4.06
C ASP A 17 6.09 -11.75 5.32
N TYR A 18 5.06 -10.93 5.51
CA TYR A 18 4.14 -11.00 6.65
C TYR A 18 2.68 -11.06 6.18
N SER A 19 2.45 -11.49 4.94
CA SER A 19 1.11 -11.58 4.36
C SER A 19 0.22 -12.53 5.17
N VAL A 20 -1.04 -12.18 5.35
CA VAL A 20 -2.03 -13.03 6.00
C VAL A 20 -2.65 -13.99 4.98
N HIS A 21 -2.46 -15.29 5.17
CA HIS A 21 -3.03 -16.31 4.30
C HIS A 21 -4.44 -16.76 4.71
N GLU A 22 -5.15 -17.37 3.76
CA GLU A 22 -6.48 -17.94 3.99
C GLU A 22 -6.38 -19.04 5.07
N ASN A 23 -7.19 -18.91 6.14
CA ASN A 23 -7.23 -19.76 7.35
C ASN A 23 -6.15 -19.54 8.42
N GLU A 24 -5.31 -18.51 8.32
CA GLU A 24 -4.34 -18.21 9.40
C GLU A 24 -4.96 -17.44 10.58
N ILE A 25 -6.01 -16.67 10.31
CA ILE A 25 -6.77 -15.97 11.34
C ILE A 25 -8.20 -16.53 11.31
N ASP A 26 -8.56 -17.28 12.35
CA ASP A 26 -9.95 -17.64 12.62
C ASP A 26 -10.71 -16.38 13.06
N ASP A 27 -11.44 -15.77 12.13
CA ASP A 27 -12.24 -14.57 12.37
C ASP A 27 -13.61 -14.87 13.00
N THR A 28 -13.90 -16.13 13.31
CA THR A 28 -15.17 -16.56 13.90
C THR A 28 -15.34 -15.97 15.30
N GLY A 29 -16.30 -15.05 15.43
CA GLY A 29 -16.60 -14.38 16.70
C GLY A 29 -15.63 -13.26 17.08
N LEU A 30 -14.67 -12.91 16.23
CA LEU A 30 -13.74 -11.80 16.48
C LEU A 30 -14.28 -10.44 15.99
N THR A 31 -14.10 -9.43 16.82
CA THR A 31 -14.34 -8.03 16.43
C THR A 31 -13.28 -7.56 15.44
N SER A 32 -13.58 -6.49 14.71
CA SER A 32 -12.62 -5.86 13.78
C SER A 32 -11.34 -5.41 14.49
N GLU A 33 -11.46 -5.01 15.76
CA GLU A 33 -10.32 -4.60 16.59
C GLU A 33 -9.43 -5.80 16.98
N GLN A 34 -10.03 -6.95 17.30
CA GLN A 34 -9.27 -8.16 17.64
C GLN A 34 -8.49 -8.68 16.43
N ILE A 35 -9.14 -8.79 15.27
CA ILE A 35 -8.48 -9.20 14.01
C ILE A 35 -7.30 -8.27 13.70
N ARG A 36 -7.53 -6.96 13.81
CA ARG A 36 -6.50 -5.94 13.62
C ARG A 36 -5.31 -6.12 14.56
N ARG A 37 -5.55 -6.38 15.85
CA ARG A 37 -4.48 -6.59 16.83
C ARG A 37 -3.65 -7.83 16.50
N ILE A 38 -4.29 -8.93 16.12
CA ILE A 38 -3.58 -10.16 15.71
C ILE A 38 -2.66 -9.86 14.52
N ILE A 39 -3.19 -9.28 13.44
CA ILE A 39 -2.39 -8.91 12.25
C ILE A 39 -1.20 -8.04 12.65
N ARG A 40 -1.44 -7.02 13.49
CA ARG A 40 -0.42 -6.05 13.83
C ARG A 40 0.65 -6.57 14.79
N ASP A 41 0.23 -7.32 15.81
CA ASP A 41 1.11 -7.77 16.88
C ASP A 41 1.90 -9.03 16.47
N GLU A 42 1.33 -9.87 15.60
CA GLU A 42 1.94 -11.15 15.20
C GLU A 42 2.58 -11.13 13.81
N TYR A 43 2.06 -10.31 12.87
CA TYR A 43 2.54 -10.28 11.49
C TYR A 43 3.31 -8.99 11.17
N ILE A 44 2.83 -7.80 11.55
CA ILE A 44 3.36 -6.54 10.96
C ILE A 44 4.13 -5.64 11.96
N LYS A 45 4.74 -6.22 12.99
CA LYS A 45 5.24 -5.48 14.17
C LYS A 45 6.33 -4.42 13.89
N ASP A 46 7.16 -4.62 12.87
CA ASP A 46 8.27 -3.71 12.53
C ASP A 46 8.17 -3.11 11.12
N ALA A 47 7.08 -3.36 10.39
CA ALA A 47 6.97 -2.85 9.03
C ALA A 47 6.70 -1.33 9.03
N THR A 48 7.39 -0.62 8.15
CA THR A 48 7.33 0.84 8.07
C THR A 48 6.66 1.34 6.78
N VAL A 49 6.60 0.47 5.76
CA VAL A 49 5.97 0.73 4.46
C VAL A 49 5.20 -0.52 4.04
N LEU A 50 3.95 -0.35 3.66
CA LEU A 50 3.15 -1.34 2.94
C LEU A 50 3.33 -1.13 1.43
N ILE A 51 3.80 -2.17 0.74
CA ILE A 51 3.84 -2.22 -0.72
C ILE A 51 2.69 -3.10 -1.20
N LEU A 52 1.65 -2.48 -1.77
CA LEU A 52 0.51 -3.20 -2.34
C LEU A 52 0.79 -3.58 -3.80
N LEU A 53 0.85 -4.87 -4.10
CA LEU A 53 0.81 -5.37 -5.46
C LEU A 53 -0.65 -5.46 -5.94
N CYS A 54 -1.04 -4.54 -6.81
CA CYS A 54 -2.42 -4.42 -7.30
C CYS A 54 -2.59 -5.20 -8.61
N GLY A 55 -3.44 -6.22 -8.58
CA GLY A 55 -3.84 -7.01 -9.74
C GLY A 55 -5.35 -7.16 -9.82
N GLN A 56 -5.83 -7.98 -10.77
CA GLN A 56 -7.26 -8.06 -11.12
C GLN A 56 -8.19 -8.41 -9.94
N ASN A 57 -7.70 -9.21 -8.99
CA ASN A 57 -8.48 -9.70 -7.85
C ASN A 57 -8.15 -9.00 -6.52
N THR A 58 -7.30 -7.97 -6.53
CA THR A 58 -6.86 -7.30 -5.28
C THR A 58 -8.01 -6.58 -4.58
N LYS A 59 -8.85 -5.83 -5.32
CA LYS A 59 -10.04 -5.10 -4.78
C LYS A 59 -11.04 -5.98 -4.02
N LYS A 60 -11.05 -7.27 -4.32
CA LYS A 60 -12.09 -8.22 -3.93
C LYS A 60 -11.80 -8.95 -2.62
N ARG A 61 -10.56 -8.87 -2.13
CA ARG A 61 -10.06 -9.70 -1.02
C ARG A 61 -10.22 -9.04 0.34
N LYS A 62 -10.82 -9.75 1.29
CA LYS A 62 -11.00 -9.27 2.68
C LYS A 62 -9.65 -9.08 3.39
N HIS A 63 -8.72 -10.01 3.21
CA HIS A 63 -7.40 -9.96 3.86
C HIS A 63 -6.59 -8.74 3.39
N VAL A 64 -6.65 -8.41 2.10
CA VAL A 64 -6.04 -7.18 1.55
C VAL A 64 -6.63 -5.93 2.20
N ASP A 65 -7.96 -5.86 2.35
CA ASP A 65 -8.60 -4.74 3.04
C ASP A 65 -8.14 -4.62 4.51
N TRP A 66 -7.94 -5.75 5.19
CA TRP A 66 -7.49 -5.80 6.58
C TRP A 66 -6.05 -5.35 6.75
N GLU A 67 -5.15 -5.80 5.87
CA GLU A 67 -3.74 -5.40 5.87
C GLU A 67 -3.59 -3.90 5.60
N ILE A 68 -4.33 -3.37 4.61
CA ILE A 68 -4.35 -1.93 4.32
C ILE A 68 -4.86 -1.15 5.55
N HIS A 69 -5.95 -1.60 6.18
CA HIS A 69 -6.48 -0.97 7.38
C HIS A 69 -5.52 -1.05 8.58
N ALA A 70 -4.78 -2.15 8.71
CA ALA A 70 -3.77 -2.31 9.74
C ALA A 70 -2.63 -1.30 9.54
N ALA A 71 -2.13 -1.18 8.30
CA ALA A 71 -1.08 -0.25 7.90
C ALA A 71 -1.44 1.23 8.11
N MET A 72 -2.71 1.60 7.91
CA MET A 72 -3.20 2.98 8.01
C MET A 72 -3.32 3.54 9.42
N TYR A 73 -3.23 2.71 10.45
CA TYR A 73 -3.59 3.13 11.80
C TYR A 73 -2.36 3.42 12.64
N ASP A 74 -2.49 4.46 13.42
CA ASP A 74 -1.43 4.97 14.25
C ASP A 74 -1.69 4.64 15.72
N SER A 75 -0.69 4.12 16.42
CA SER A 75 -0.75 3.94 17.88
C SER A 75 0.66 3.93 18.47
N ASP A 76 0.82 4.32 19.73
CA ASP A 76 2.11 4.40 20.41
C ASP A 76 3.07 3.21 20.19
N PRO A 77 2.67 1.93 20.33
CA PRO A 77 3.62 0.82 20.10
C PRO A 77 3.88 0.51 18.63
N ASN A 78 3.08 1.04 17.71
CA ASN A 78 3.07 0.65 16.29
C ASN A 78 2.67 1.87 15.43
N PRO A 79 3.62 2.67 14.94
CA PRO A 79 3.28 3.81 14.09
C PRO A 79 2.61 3.39 12.79
N GLN A 80 1.79 4.27 12.20
CA GLN A 80 1.25 4.03 10.86
C GLN A 80 2.36 3.87 9.81
N MET A 81 2.06 3.13 8.75
CA MET A 81 3.00 2.83 7.66
C MET A 81 2.83 3.80 6.50
N GLY A 82 3.91 4.00 5.74
CA GLY A 82 3.81 4.53 4.39
C GLY A 82 3.11 3.55 3.46
N ILE A 83 2.42 4.03 2.42
CA ILE A 83 1.79 3.15 1.43
C ILE A 83 2.32 3.47 0.04
N LEU A 84 2.75 2.44 -0.66
CA LEU A 84 3.11 2.44 -2.08
C LEU A 84 2.27 1.38 -2.80
N VAL A 85 1.67 1.72 -3.93
CA VAL A 85 0.94 0.76 -4.77
C VAL A 85 1.71 0.52 -6.06
N ILE A 86 1.85 -0.74 -6.44
CA ILE A 86 2.45 -1.18 -7.70
C ILE A 86 1.36 -1.88 -8.51
N ASN A 87 1.00 -1.32 -9.66
CA ASN A 87 0.12 -1.98 -10.62
C ASN A 87 0.88 -3.14 -11.27
N LEU A 88 0.34 -4.35 -11.16
CA LEU A 88 0.90 -5.53 -11.83
C LEU A 88 0.60 -5.48 -13.34
N PRO A 89 1.44 -6.08 -14.20
CA PRO A 89 1.25 -6.06 -15.66
C PRO A 89 -0.09 -6.66 -16.15
N THR A 90 -0.81 -7.37 -15.27
CA THR A 90 -2.11 -7.99 -15.55
C THR A 90 -3.29 -7.01 -15.53
N ILE A 91 -3.08 -5.76 -15.10
CA ILE A 91 -4.12 -4.74 -15.03
C ILE A 91 -3.75 -3.51 -15.83
N ASN A 92 -4.75 -2.72 -16.21
CA ASN A 92 -4.56 -1.42 -16.82
C ASN A 92 -5.41 -0.41 -16.05
N GLN A 93 -4.76 0.48 -15.31
CA GLN A 93 -5.38 1.58 -14.59
C GLN A 93 -4.41 2.75 -14.48
N SER A 94 -4.87 3.88 -13.95
CA SER A 94 -4.03 5.08 -13.90
C SER A 94 -2.86 4.95 -12.91
N ILE A 95 -1.76 5.63 -13.20
CA ILE A 95 -0.69 5.92 -12.23
C ILE A 95 -1.05 7.17 -11.41
N ARG A 96 -0.46 7.30 -10.23
CA ARG A 96 -0.71 8.42 -9.31
C ARG A 96 0.59 8.88 -8.67
N SER A 97 0.86 10.18 -8.75
CA SER A 97 1.98 10.79 -8.02
C SER A 97 1.52 11.32 -6.66
N SER A 98 2.37 11.17 -5.64
CA SER A 98 2.13 11.79 -4.33
C SER A 98 2.45 13.28 -4.31
N SER A 99 3.37 13.72 -5.16
CA SER A 99 3.84 15.11 -5.28
C SER A 99 4.24 15.46 -6.73
N ASN A 100 4.55 16.72 -7.01
CA ASN A 100 5.09 17.10 -8.32
C ASN A 100 6.51 16.55 -8.54
N ASP A 101 7.32 16.52 -7.49
CA ASP A 101 8.73 16.09 -7.56
C ASP A 101 8.87 14.58 -7.81
N GLU A 102 7.85 13.80 -7.47
CA GLU A 102 7.82 12.35 -7.71
C GLU A 102 7.37 11.99 -9.14
N LYS A 103 6.76 12.92 -9.89
CA LYS A 103 6.25 12.64 -11.26
C LYS A 103 7.32 12.07 -12.21
N PRO A 104 8.56 12.59 -12.25
CA PRO A 104 9.62 12.03 -13.10
C PRO A 104 10.02 10.60 -12.72
N LEU A 105 9.77 10.16 -11.48
CA LEU A 105 10.02 8.78 -11.07
C LEU A 105 9.01 7.81 -11.70
N LEU A 106 7.79 8.29 -12.01
CA LEU A 106 6.68 7.47 -12.46
C LEU A 106 6.55 7.41 -13.98
N SER A 107 6.79 8.52 -14.68
CA SER A 107 6.68 8.58 -16.14
C SER A 107 7.46 9.76 -16.70
N ASP A 108 8.11 9.54 -17.85
CA ASP A 108 8.88 10.58 -18.55
C ASP A 108 7.99 11.45 -19.44
N ASN A 109 6.88 10.90 -19.95
CA ASN A 109 6.01 11.54 -20.94
C ASN A 109 4.55 11.18 -20.69
N THR A 110 3.91 11.86 -19.74
CA THR A 110 2.48 11.71 -19.47
C THR A 110 1.81 13.05 -19.20
N HIS A 111 0.51 13.11 -19.45
CA HIS A 111 -0.33 14.25 -19.12
C HIS A 111 -0.90 14.07 -17.72
N TRP A 112 -0.47 14.91 -16.79
CA TRP A 112 -0.96 14.91 -15.42
C TRP A 112 -2.24 15.72 -15.29
N PHE A 113 -3.25 15.14 -14.64
CA PHE A 113 -4.49 15.81 -14.29
C PHE A 113 -4.90 15.43 -12.86
N SER A 114 -5.84 16.17 -12.30
CA SER A 114 -6.36 15.94 -10.95
C SER A 114 -7.78 15.42 -11.01
N LEU A 115 -8.04 14.35 -10.26
CA LEU A 115 -9.38 13.83 -10.01
C LEU A 115 -9.93 14.43 -8.71
N LYS A 116 -11.25 14.60 -8.64
CA LYS A 116 -11.95 15.26 -7.52
C LYS A 116 -13.03 14.39 -6.91
N THR A 117 -13.72 13.60 -7.73
CA THR A 117 -14.89 12.85 -7.28
C THR A 117 -14.56 11.37 -7.10
N ARG A 118 -15.30 10.72 -6.20
CA ARG A 118 -15.23 9.28 -6.02
C ARG A 118 -15.43 8.52 -7.33
N GLN A 119 -16.43 8.92 -8.13
CA GLN A 119 -16.73 8.28 -9.42
C GLN A 119 -15.53 8.33 -10.37
N GLU A 120 -14.90 9.50 -10.52
CA GLU A 120 -13.69 9.63 -11.34
C GLU A 120 -12.58 8.69 -10.87
N PHE A 121 -12.36 8.58 -9.55
CA PHE A 121 -11.39 7.62 -9.04
C PHE A 121 -11.78 6.17 -9.32
N ASP A 122 -13.03 5.77 -9.15
CA ASP A 122 -13.45 4.40 -9.46
C ASP A 122 -13.29 4.07 -10.97
N ASP A 123 -13.55 5.05 -11.86
CA ASP A 123 -13.38 4.90 -13.30
C ASP A 123 -11.90 4.76 -13.70
N HIS A 124 -11.01 5.54 -13.05
CA HIS A 124 -9.58 5.54 -13.33
C HIS A 124 -8.81 4.41 -12.63
N TYR A 125 -9.38 3.82 -11.57
CA TYR A 125 -8.76 2.80 -10.71
C TYR A 125 -9.70 1.60 -10.46
N PRO A 126 -10.15 0.90 -11.51
CA PRO A 126 -11.18 -0.15 -11.38
C PRO A 126 -10.75 -1.33 -10.50
N PHE A 127 -9.45 -1.59 -10.36
CA PHE A 127 -8.88 -2.72 -9.59
C PHE A 127 -8.39 -2.33 -8.20
N MET A 128 -8.46 -1.05 -7.85
CA MET A 128 -7.96 -0.55 -6.57
C MET A 128 -8.93 -0.86 -5.43
N PRO A 129 -8.45 -1.31 -4.26
CA PRO A 129 -9.27 -1.46 -3.06
C PRO A 129 -10.03 -0.18 -2.71
N SER A 130 -11.33 -0.31 -2.40
CA SER A 130 -12.21 0.84 -2.09
C SER A 130 -11.67 1.74 -0.98
N ARG A 131 -10.99 1.16 0.02
CA ARG A 131 -10.34 1.90 1.13
C ARG A 131 -9.22 2.82 0.65
N LEU A 132 -8.46 2.41 -0.36
CA LEU A 132 -7.46 3.29 -0.96
C LEU A 132 -8.13 4.40 -1.78
N ILE A 133 -9.23 4.11 -2.45
CA ILE A 133 -10.02 5.14 -3.14
C ILE A 133 -10.57 6.18 -2.15
N ASP A 134 -11.07 5.77 -0.98
CA ASP A 134 -11.48 6.71 0.09
C ASP A 134 -10.36 7.69 0.44
N ASN A 135 -9.13 7.15 0.58
CA ASN A 135 -7.94 7.94 0.86
C ASN A 135 -7.52 8.83 -0.31
N PHE A 136 -7.71 8.39 -1.56
CA PHE A 136 -7.45 9.23 -2.73
C PHE A 136 -8.41 10.43 -2.78
N VAL A 137 -9.69 10.20 -2.48
CA VAL A 137 -10.72 11.25 -2.41
C VAL A 137 -10.43 12.24 -1.28
N LYS A 138 -9.97 11.75 -0.11
CA LYS A 138 -9.50 12.60 0.99
C LYS A 138 -8.26 13.44 0.64
N GLY A 139 -7.55 13.10 -0.43
CA GLY A 139 -6.32 13.78 -0.85
C GLY A 139 -5.06 13.23 -0.20
N VAL A 140 -5.11 12.02 0.37
CA VAL A 140 -3.92 11.38 0.96
C VAL A 140 -2.89 11.10 -0.15
N PRO A 141 -1.60 11.46 0.03
CA PRO A 141 -0.58 11.39 -1.01
C PRO A 141 0.02 9.97 -1.15
N ILE A 142 -0.77 9.04 -1.67
CA ILE A 142 -0.36 7.64 -1.93
C ILE A 142 0.09 7.49 -3.39
N THR A 143 1.29 6.97 -3.61
CA THR A 143 1.84 6.78 -4.95
C THR A 143 1.34 5.47 -5.58
N VAL A 144 1.01 5.51 -6.87
CA VAL A 144 0.69 4.34 -7.69
C VAL A 144 1.64 4.33 -8.89
N VAL A 145 2.44 3.28 -9.01
CA VAL A 145 3.44 3.11 -10.08
C VAL A 145 3.16 1.84 -10.89
N GLU A 146 3.50 1.84 -12.18
CA GLU A 146 3.47 0.62 -12.98
C GLU A 146 4.66 -0.29 -12.68
N TRP A 147 4.43 -1.60 -12.63
CA TRP A 147 5.49 -2.60 -12.52
C TRP A 147 6.60 -2.39 -13.55
N ASP A 148 6.23 -2.06 -14.79
CA ASP A 148 7.18 -1.89 -15.88
C ASP A 148 8.16 -0.73 -15.66
N ARG A 149 7.78 0.27 -14.86
CA ARG A 149 8.66 1.39 -14.52
C ARG A 149 9.79 0.98 -13.58
N ILE A 150 9.56 -0.02 -12.74
CA ILE A 150 10.46 -0.38 -11.63
C ILE A 150 11.22 -1.71 -11.85
N GLN A 151 10.70 -2.63 -12.67
CA GLN A 151 11.22 -4.00 -12.78
C GLN A 151 12.70 -4.08 -13.15
N ASN A 152 13.18 -3.16 -14.01
CA ASN A 152 14.57 -3.07 -14.45
C ASN A 152 15.30 -1.84 -13.88
N ASN A 153 14.67 -1.13 -12.94
CA ASN A 153 15.23 0.07 -12.32
C ASN A 153 15.01 0.06 -10.80
N PRO A 154 15.82 -0.71 -10.05
CA PRO A 154 15.66 -0.84 -8.60
C PRO A 154 15.88 0.48 -7.85
N GLN A 155 16.56 1.46 -8.44
CA GLN A 155 16.77 2.77 -7.80
C GLN A 155 15.47 3.56 -7.70
N ILE A 156 14.62 3.49 -8.73
CA ILE A 156 13.28 4.09 -8.68
C ILE A 156 12.47 3.44 -7.56
N LEU A 157 12.46 2.10 -7.47
CA LEU A 157 11.72 1.41 -6.42
C LEU A 157 12.18 1.83 -5.02
N LYS A 158 13.50 1.88 -4.78
CA LYS A 158 14.05 2.34 -3.49
C LYS A 158 13.59 3.75 -3.15
N GLN A 159 13.69 4.67 -4.11
CA GLN A 159 13.29 6.06 -3.89
C GLN A 159 11.78 6.20 -3.61
N LEU A 160 10.94 5.42 -4.30
CA LEU A 160 9.49 5.39 -4.04
C LEU A 160 9.15 4.83 -2.64
N ILE A 161 9.91 3.83 -2.18
CA ILE A 161 9.79 3.28 -0.83
C ILE A 161 10.21 4.32 0.22
N ASP A 162 11.35 4.98 0.02
CA ASP A 162 11.83 6.04 0.92
C ASP A 162 10.84 7.21 0.98
N ASN A 163 10.28 7.62 -0.16
CA ASN A 163 9.25 8.65 -0.20
C ASN A 163 7.99 8.21 0.57
N ALA A 164 7.55 6.95 0.41
CA ALA A 164 6.42 6.42 1.17
C ALA A 164 6.69 6.37 2.66
N TYR A 165 7.89 5.91 3.06
CA TYR A 165 8.36 5.93 4.44
C TYR A 165 8.30 7.32 5.04
N ASN A 166 8.88 8.33 4.36
CA ASN A 166 8.92 9.69 4.88
C ASN A 166 7.51 10.30 5.00
N ARG A 167 6.64 10.04 4.02
CA ARG A 167 5.26 10.54 4.05
C ARG A 167 4.46 10.05 5.25
N ARG A 168 4.78 8.88 5.83
CA ARG A 168 4.02 8.31 6.94
C ARG A 168 3.96 9.22 8.17
N PHE A 169 4.89 10.16 8.33
CA PHE A 169 4.91 11.08 9.47
C PHE A 169 3.99 12.29 9.30
N ASP A 170 3.59 12.61 8.06
CA ASP A 170 2.86 13.84 7.73
C ASP A 170 1.43 13.57 7.22
N VAL A 171 1.03 12.29 7.10
CA VAL A 171 -0.29 11.91 6.57
C VAL A 171 -1.26 11.52 7.66
N THR A 172 -2.55 11.66 7.38
CA THR A 172 -3.61 11.09 8.22
C THR A 172 -4.54 10.29 7.33
N TYR A 173 -4.52 8.96 7.45
CA TYR A 173 -5.36 8.10 6.62
C TYR A 173 -6.84 8.18 7.02
N ASP A 174 -7.72 8.01 6.03
CA ASP A 174 -9.10 7.64 6.26
C ASP A 174 -9.19 6.12 6.49
N HIS A 175 -9.57 5.73 7.70
CA HIS A 175 -9.81 4.34 8.07
C HIS A 175 -11.22 4.17 8.65
N SER A 176 -12.15 5.08 8.33
CA SER A 176 -13.53 5.07 8.82
C SER A 176 -14.38 3.94 8.23
N ALA A 177 -14.03 3.47 7.03
CA ALA A 177 -14.75 2.38 6.38
C ALA A 177 -14.65 1.08 7.19
N PRO A 178 -15.76 0.36 7.41
CA PRO A 178 -15.76 -0.90 8.15
C PRO A 178 -14.89 -1.96 7.44
N LEU A 179 -14.30 -2.87 8.21
CA LEU A 179 -13.54 -4.00 7.65
C LEU A 179 -14.46 -4.89 6.82
N ARG A 180 -13.99 -5.28 5.64
CA ARG A 180 -14.67 -6.24 4.77
C ARG A 180 -14.71 -7.62 5.42
N ARG A 181 -15.86 -8.28 5.48
CA ARG A 181 -15.99 -9.61 6.12
C ARG A 181 -15.96 -10.79 5.16
N GLN A 182 -16.16 -10.55 3.86
CA GLN A 182 -16.24 -11.59 2.83
C GLN A 182 -15.50 -11.16 1.55
N ASN A 183 -14.94 -12.13 0.83
CA ASN A 183 -14.43 -11.91 -0.52
C ASN A 183 -15.63 -11.73 -1.47
N SER A 184 -15.51 -10.84 -2.48
CA SER A 184 -16.60 -10.53 -3.42
C SER A 184 -16.13 -10.44 -4.87
#